data_AF-A0AAW1VSA8-F1
#
_entry.id   AF-A0AAW1VSA8-F1
#
_cell.length_a   1.000
_cell.length_b   1.000
_cell.length_c   1.000
_cell.angle_alpha   90.00
_cell.angle_beta   90.00
_cell.angle_gamma   90.00
#
_symmetry.space_group_name_H-M   'P 1'
#
loop_
_entity.id
_entity.type
_entity.pdbx_description
1 polymer ?
#
loop_
_entity_poly.entity_id
_entity_poly.type
_entity_poly.pdbx_seq_one_letter_code
_entity_poly.pdbx_strand_id
1 'polypeptide(L)'
;MQAQRLSLPRLFKSLTGVRNHGGLVGVRCGVAQGEDRNDGFYMRRCVELARKAIGCTSPNPMVGCVIVKDGKVVGEGFHPKAGQPHAEVFALRDAGDLTENATAYGAWSHVITMGELHHALKP
;
A
#
# COMPACT_ATOMS: atom_id res chain seq x y z
N MET A 1 -8.86 -30.90 53.66
CA MET A 1 -8.10 -29.64 53.47
C MET A 1 -9.09 -28.56 53.04
N GLN A 2 -8.98 -27.39 53.65
CA GLN A 2 -9.98 -26.31 53.69
C GLN A 2 -10.20 -25.59 52.35
N ALA A 3 -11.38 -24.98 52.25
CA ALA A 3 -11.89 -24.14 51.16
C ALA A 3 -11.23 -22.76 51.07
N GLN A 4 -11.18 -22.17 49.86
CA GLN A 4 -11.16 -20.72 49.60
C GLN A 4 -11.94 -20.46 48.29
N ARG A 5 -13.21 -20.06 48.33
CA ARG A 5 -13.77 -18.68 48.31
C ARG A 5 -13.32 -17.82 47.11
N LEU A 6 -14.25 -17.72 46.15
CA LEU A 6 -14.83 -16.49 45.55
C LEU A 6 -14.00 -15.19 45.60
N SER A 7 -13.80 -14.57 44.43
CA SER A 7 -13.95 -13.10 44.23
C SER A 7 -13.54 -12.68 42.82
N LEU A 8 -14.52 -12.44 41.95
CA LEU A 8 -14.36 -11.56 40.78
C LEU A 8 -14.02 -10.14 41.26
N PRO A 9 -13.22 -9.39 40.49
CA PRO A 9 -13.77 -8.14 39.98
C PRO A 9 -13.63 -8.03 38.47
N ARG A 10 -14.79 -8.13 37.79
CA ARG A 10 -15.04 -7.40 36.54
C ARG A 10 -15.08 -5.92 36.89
N LEU A 11 -14.01 -5.18 36.65
CA LEU A 11 -14.11 -3.73 36.48
C LEU A 11 -12.82 -3.17 35.85
N PHE A 12 -12.85 -2.98 34.54
CA PHE A 12 -12.19 -1.82 33.94
C PHE A 12 -13.22 -1.08 33.09
N LYS A 13 -13.79 -0.04 33.70
CA LYS A 13 -14.49 1.01 32.98
C LYS A 13 -13.42 1.89 32.33
N SER A 14 -13.54 2.13 31.03
CA SER A 14 -13.26 3.47 30.52
C SER A 14 -14.29 3.82 29.46
N LEU A 15 -15.24 4.64 29.90
CA LEU A 15 -16.10 5.46 29.05
C LEU A 15 -15.18 6.39 28.25
N THR A 16 -15.04 6.15 26.95
CA THR A 16 -14.73 7.25 26.04
C THR A 16 -15.94 7.42 25.13
N GLY A 17 -16.67 8.50 25.40
CA GLY A 17 -17.90 8.82 24.73
C GLY A 17 -17.72 9.00 23.23
N VAL A 18 -18.73 8.55 22.50
CA VAL A 18 -19.01 8.99 21.14
C VAL A 18 -19.23 10.49 21.19
N ARG A 19 -18.25 11.26 20.70
CA ARG A 19 -18.41 12.67 20.36
C ARG A 19 -18.42 12.76 18.84
N ASN A 20 -19.62 13.00 18.29
CA ASN A 20 -19.79 13.50 16.94
C ASN A 20 -19.32 14.96 16.92
N HIS A 21 -18.19 15.21 16.27
CA HIS A 21 -17.85 16.54 15.77
C HIS A 21 -17.45 16.39 14.31
N GLY A 22 -18.16 17.14 13.47
CA GLY A 22 -18.11 17.04 12.03
C GLY A 22 -16.73 17.28 11.42
N GLY A 23 -16.60 16.76 10.20
CA GLY A 23 -15.99 17.47 9.09
C GLY A 23 -14.58 17.97 9.29
N LEU A 24 -13.62 17.05 9.31
CA LEU A 24 -12.26 17.26 8.82
C LEU A 24 -11.76 15.89 8.36
N VAL A 25 -11.87 15.60 7.07
CA VAL A 25 -11.16 14.47 6.44
C VAL A 25 -9.69 14.88 6.39
N GLY A 26 -9.02 14.78 7.53
CA GLY A 26 -7.58 14.91 7.61
C GLY A 26 -6.97 13.62 7.09
N VAL A 27 -6.31 13.67 5.93
CA VAL A 27 -5.40 12.60 5.50
C VAL A 27 -4.26 12.56 6.50
N ARG A 28 -4.43 11.77 7.56
CA ARG A 28 -3.35 11.47 8.49
C ARG A 28 -2.47 10.43 7.82
N CYS A 29 -1.31 10.85 7.32
CA CYS A 29 -0.23 9.94 6.98
C CYS A 29 0.30 9.34 8.30
N GLY A 30 -0.44 8.36 8.84
CA GLY A 30 -0.07 7.64 10.02
C GLY A 30 1.03 6.66 9.65
N VAL A 31 2.25 6.87 10.16
CA VAL A 31 3.27 5.84 10.12
C VAL A 31 2.84 4.75 11.11
N ALA A 32 2.01 3.81 10.64
CA ALA A 32 1.48 2.71 11.46
C ALA A 32 2.65 1.90 12.03
N GLN A 33 3.02 2.09 13.29
CA GLN A 33 4.06 1.29 13.93
C GLN A 33 3.48 -0.05 14.40
N GLY A 34 3.98 -1.16 13.86
CA GLY A 34 3.67 -2.52 14.32
C GLY A 34 3.97 -3.60 13.27
N GLU A 35 4.94 -4.45 13.60
CA GLU A 35 5.30 -5.77 13.03
C GLU A 35 5.84 -5.84 11.59
N ASP A 36 7.08 -6.35 11.47
CA ASP A 36 7.85 -6.70 10.24
C ASP A 36 7.43 -6.00 8.94
N ARG A 37 7.63 -4.68 8.87
CA ARG A 37 7.63 -3.98 7.58
C ARG A 37 8.92 -4.27 6.86
N ASN A 38 8.96 -5.38 6.13
CA ASN A 38 10.02 -5.66 5.19
C ASN A 38 9.81 -4.82 3.90
N ASP A 39 9.89 -3.50 4.03
CA ASP A 39 9.75 -2.56 2.89
C ASP A 39 10.69 -2.95 1.75
N GLY A 40 11.90 -3.43 2.08
CA GLY A 40 12.85 -3.94 1.10
C GLY A 40 12.34 -5.15 0.30
N PHE A 41 11.57 -6.05 0.92
CA PHE A 41 10.94 -7.17 0.22
C PHE A 41 9.89 -6.70 -0.78
N TYR A 42 8.98 -5.81 -0.37
CA TYR A 42 7.94 -5.28 -1.26
C TYR A 42 8.53 -4.42 -2.39
N MET A 43 9.56 -3.62 -2.09
CA MET A 43 10.27 -2.83 -3.10
C MET A 43 11.02 -3.72 -4.11
N ARG A 44 11.65 -4.82 -3.68
CA ARG A 44 12.22 -5.82 -4.61
C ARG A 44 11.16 -6.39 -5.53
N ARG A 45 9.98 -6.72 -4.98
CA ARG A 45 8.85 -7.21 -5.77
C ARG A 45 8.39 -6.19 -6.81
N CYS A 46 8.33 -4.91 -6.46
CA CYS A 46 8.01 -3.84 -7.42
C CYS A 46 9.01 -3.79 -8.58
N VAL A 47 10.31 -3.95 -8.31
CA VAL A 47 11.35 -4.00 -9.35
C VAL A 47 11.20 -5.24 -10.25
N GLU A 48 10.88 -6.40 -9.69
CA GLU A 48 10.59 -7.62 -10.47
C GLU A 48 9.40 -7.43 -11.41
N LEU A 49 8.34 -6.78 -10.93
CA LEU A 49 7.17 -6.45 -11.74
C LEU A 49 7.53 -5.47 -12.86
N ALA A 50 8.29 -4.41 -12.56
CA ALA A 50 8.75 -3.45 -13.58
C ALA A 50 9.57 -4.12 -14.70
N ARG A 51 10.43 -5.09 -14.35
CA ARG A 51 11.26 -5.83 -15.33
C ARG A 51 10.46 -6.64 -16.35
N LYS A 52 9.16 -6.91 -16.10
CA LYS A 52 8.29 -7.56 -17.10
C LYS A 52 8.06 -6.68 -18.34
N ALA A 53 8.34 -5.39 -18.26
CA ALA A 53 8.06 -4.42 -19.32
C ALA A 53 9.31 -3.98 -20.11
N ILE A 54 10.42 -4.72 -20.00
CA ILE A 54 11.69 -4.39 -20.67
C ILE A 54 11.48 -4.22 -22.17
N GLY A 55 11.82 -3.03 -22.67
CA GLY A 55 11.72 -2.67 -24.09
C GLY A 55 10.29 -2.35 -24.58
N CYS A 56 9.28 -2.39 -23.71
CA CYS A 56 7.87 -2.21 -24.12
C CYS A 56 7.29 -0.85 -23.78
N THR A 57 7.87 -0.12 -22.81
CA THR A 57 7.25 1.09 -22.26
C THR A 57 7.77 2.40 -22.84
N SER A 58 8.85 2.39 -23.63
CA SER A 58 9.45 3.62 -24.19
C SER A 58 8.39 4.48 -24.90
N PRO A 59 8.33 5.80 -24.64
CA PRO A 59 9.26 6.63 -23.86
C PRO A 59 9.04 6.63 -22.33
N ASN A 60 8.03 5.91 -21.84
CA ASN A 60 7.70 5.85 -20.42
C ASN A 60 8.64 4.88 -19.67
N PRO A 61 8.93 5.15 -18.39
CA PRO A 61 9.68 4.23 -17.55
C PRO A 61 8.90 2.92 -17.33
N MET A 62 9.63 1.84 -17.04
CA MET A 62 8.97 0.65 -16.50
C MET A 62 8.68 0.86 -15.03
N VAL A 63 7.45 0.55 -14.64
CA VAL A 63 6.94 0.75 -13.28
C VAL A 63 6.30 -0.54 -12.80
N GLY A 64 6.57 -0.91 -11.56
CA GLY A 64 5.86 -1.96 -10.83
C GLY A 64 5.29 -1.42 -9.54
N CYS A 65 4.12 -1.93 -9.14
CA CYS A 65 3.39 -1.55 -7.93
C CYS A 65 2.87 -2.79 -7.21
N VAL A 66 2.90 -2.73 -5.88
CA VAL A 66 2.41 -3.78 -4.98
C VAL A 66 1.54 -3.12 -3.90
N ILE A 67 0.38 -3.69 -3.60
CA ILE A 67 -0.48 -3.27 -2.49
C ILE A 67 -0.37 -4.30 -1.38
N VAL A 68 -0.13 -3.84 -0.16
CA VAL A 68 0.10 -4.66 1.03
C VAL A 68 -0.93 -4.31 2.10
N LYS A 69 -1.59 -5.32 2.66
CA LYS A 69 -2.49 -5.18 3.80
C LYS A 69 -2.18 -6.26 4.82
N ASP A 70 -2.04 -5.87 6.09
CA ASP A 70 -1.72 -6.76 7.20
C ASP A 70 -0.51 -7.66 6.91
N GLY A 71 0.55 -7.07 6.33
CA GLY A 71 1.81 -7.76 5.96
C GLY A 71 1.73 -8.65 4.72
N LYS A 72 0.58 -8.72 4.04
CA LYS A 72 0.37 -9.58 2.86
C LYS A 72 0.20 -8.76 1.61
N VAL A 73 0.81 -9.22 0.52
CA VAL A 73 0.53 -8.68 -0.82
C VAL A 73 -0.90 -9.05 -1.19
N VAL A 74 -1.73 -8.04 -1.42
CA VAL A 74 -3.13 -8.18 -1.82
C VAL A 74 -3.37 -7.75 -3.27
N GLY A 75 -2.42 -7.05 -3.91
CA GLY A 75 -2.50 -6.76 -5.33
C GLY A 75 -1.16 -6.43 -5.96
N GLU A 76 -0.99 -6.75 -7.24
CA GLU A 76 0.21 -6.50 -8.01
C GLU A 76 -0.09 -5.88 -9.38
N GLY A 77 0.80 -5.00 -9.84
CA GLY A 77 0.66 -4.37 -11.15
C GLY A 77 1.99 -3.93 -11.74
N PHE A 78 2.03 -3.86 -13.07
CA PHE A 78 3.13 -3.23 -13.80
C PHE A 78 2.58 -2.47 -15.01
N HIS A 79 3.31 -1.46 -15.48
CA HIS A 79 2.94 -0.74 -16.70
C HIS A 79 3.46 -1.52 -17.92
N PRO A 80 2.58 -2.12 -18.76
CA PRO A 80 3.03 -3.05 -19.79
C PRO A 80 3.56 -2.36 -21.05
N LYS A 81 3.02 -1.18 -21.40
CA LYS A 81 3.34 -0.46 -22.64
C LYS A 81 2.85 0.99 -22.57
N ALA A 82 3.54 1.90 -23.25
CA ALA A 82 3.10 3.28 -23.41
C ALA A 82 1.64 3.38 -23.89
N GLY A 83 0.87 4.27 -23.26
CA GLY A 83 -0.57 4.46 -23.54
C GLY A 83 -1.50 3.44 -22.86
N GLN A 84 -0.96 2.46 -22.13
CA GLN A 84 -1.74 1.60 -21.23
C GLN A 84 -1.83 2.20 -19.82
N PRO A 85 -2.76 1.74 -18.97
CA PRO A 85 -2.82 2.17 -17.58
C PRO A 85 -1.49 2.01 -16.84
N HIS A 86 -1.28 2.83 -15.81
CA HIS A 86 -0.10 2.74 -14.95
C HIS A 86 -0.17 1.52 -14.02
N ALA A 87 0.97 1.17 -13.42
CA ALA A 87 1.10 -0.01 -12.57
C ALA A 87 0.11 -0.01 -11.40
N GLU A 88 -0.17 1.16 -10.82
CA GLU A 88 -1.09 1.35 -9.69
C GLU A 88 -2.52 0.95 -10.07
N VAL A 89 -2.95 1.24 -11.30
CA VAL A 89 -4.30 0.88 -11.77
C VAL A 89 -4.46 -0.63 -11.82
N PHE A 90 -3.44 -1.35 -12.30
CA PHE A 90 -3.45 -2.81 -12.31
C PHE A 90 -3.40 -3.39 -10.89
N ALA A 91 -2.56 -2.83 -10.02
CA ALA A 91 -2.46 -3.29 -8.63
C ALA A 91 -3.77 -3.05 -7.84
N LEU A 92 -4.45 -1.92 -8.05
CA LEU A 92 -5.76 -1.63 -7.45
C LEU A 92 -6.84 -2.58 -7.95
N ARG A 93 -6.86 -2.89 -9.25
CA ARG A 93 -7.81 -3.85 -9.83
C ARG A 93 -7.60 -5.26 -9.27
N ASP A 94 -6.34 -5.66 -9.09
CA ASP A 94 -5.97 -6.95 -8.51
C ASP A 94 -6.35 -7.03 -7.02
N ALA A 95 -6.14 -5.94 -6.27
CA ALA A 95 -6.49 -5.86 -4.85
C ALA A 95 -7.99 -5.75 -4.57
N GLY A 96 -8.78 -5.17 -5.49
CA GLY A 96 -10.22 -5.01 -5.33
C GLY A 96 -10.61 -4.31 -4.03
N ASP A 97 -11.48 -4.94 -3.25
CA ASP A 97 -11.99 -4.40 -1.99
C ASP A 97 -10.97 -4.40 -0.84
N LEU A 98 -9.81 -5.05 -1.02
CA LEU A 98 -8.76 -5.12 -0.01
C LEU A 98 -7.90 -3.84 0.04
N THR A 99 -8.18 -2.85 -0.79
CA THR A 99 -7.43 -1.59 -0.89
C THR A 99 -7.63 -0.66 0.30
N GLU A 100 -8.76 -0.78 1.01
CA GLU A 100 -9.03 0.06 2.17
C GLU A 100 -8.03 -0.21 3.31
N ASN A 101 -7.37 0.85 3.80
CA ASN A 101 -6.32 0.81 4.81
C ASN A 101 -5.07 -0.03 4.43
N ALA A 102 -4.85 -0.25 3.13
CA ALA A 102 -3.64 -0.89 2.62
C ALA A 102 -2.51 0.12 2.36
N THR A 103 -1.27 -0.37 2.27
CA THR A 103 -0.07 0.38 1.89
C THR A 103 0.33 0.03 0.46
N ALA A 104 0.56 1.03 -0.39
CA ALA A 104 1.09 0.81 -1.73
C ALA A 104 2.61 1.06 -1.77
N TYR A 105 3.32 0.16 -2.43
CA TYR A 105 4.73 0.27 -2.79
C TYR A 105 4.85 0.40 -4.30
N GLY A 106 5.83 1.17 -4.77
CA GLY A 106 6.07 1.38 -6.20
C GLY A 106 7.55 1.56 -6.49
N ALA A 107 8.01 1.02 -7.62
CA ALA A 107 9.40 1.16 -8.08
C ALA A 107 9.48 1.43 -9.59
N TRP A 108 10.45 2.26 -9.95
CA TRP A 108 10.79 2.63 -11.32
C TRP A 108 12.11 1.95 -11.68
N SER A 109 12.21 1.35 -12.86
CA SER A 109 13.40 0.57 -13.19
C SER A 109 14.57 1.39 -13.76
N HIS A 110 14.40 2.69 -14.07
CA HIS A 110 15.47 3.54 -14.65
C HIS A 110 15.39 5.02 -14.26
N VAL A 111 16.54 5.69 -14.31
CA VAL A 111 16.66 7.15 -14.29
C VAL A 111 16.08 7.68 -15.61
N ILE A 112 14.99 8.43 -15.52
CA ILE A 112 14.36 9.10 -16.65
C ILE A 112 15.26 10.30 -17.00
N THR A 113 15.67 10.44 -18.27
CA THR A 113 16.35 11.68 -18.68
C THR A 113 15.33 12.83 -18.70
N MET A 114 15.72 14.07 -18.37
CA MET A 114 14.78 15.20 -18.23
C MET A 114 13.87 15.43 -19.47
N GLY A 115 14.28 14.96 -20.66
CA GLY A 115 13.46 15.01 -21.89
C GLY A 115 12.28 14.03 -21.91
N GLU A 116 12.37 12.88 -21.22
CA GLU A 116 11.34 11.84 -21.19
C GLU A 116 10.25 12.13 -20.14
N LEU A 117 10.58 12.94 -19.12
CA LEU A 117 9.68 13.34 -18.02
C LEU A 117 8.44 14.12 -18.51
N HIS A 118 8.60 14.92 -19.57
CA HIS A 118 7.51 15.74 -20.14
C HIS A 118 6.44 14.90 -20.84
N HIS A 119 6.78 13.68 -21.29
CA HIS A 119 5.85 12.77 -21.95
C HIS A 119 5.18 11.79 -20.98
N ALA A 120 5.87 11.38 -19.92
CA ALA A 120 5.37 10.44 -18.92
C ALA A 120 4.30 11.03 -17.98
N LEU A 121 4.22 12.36 -17.85
CA LEU A 121 3.26 13.06 -16.98
C LEU A 121 1.92 13.38 -17.64
N LYS A 122 1.64 12.86 -18.83
CA LYS A 122 0.32 13.03 -19.45
C LYS A 122 -0.68 12.07 -18.77
N PRO A 123 -1.83 12.59 -18.28
CA PRO A 123 -2.81 11.83 -17.51
C PRO A 123 -3.46 10.71 -18.30
#